data_AF-A0A8J3M798-F1
#
_entry.id   AF-A0A8J3M798-F1
#
_cell.length_a   1.000
_cell.length_b   1.000
_cell.length_c   1.000
_cell.angle_alpha   90.00
_cell.angle_beta   90.00
_cell.angle_gamma   90.00
#
_symmetry.space_group_name_H-M   'P 1'
#
loop_
_entity.id
_entity.type
_entity.pdbx_description
1 polymer ?
#
loop_
_entity_poly.entity_id
_entity_poly.type
_entity_poly.pdbx_seq_one_letter_code
_entity_poly.pdbx_strand_id
1 'polypeptide(L)'
;MSKLSAKQVTFLETWLDVSVPSQGVPEQRDPPGKLLPIWRDAKDDFNDQLNALQGFLKSSNMPLFVRVADAGLNSVTENKLVSLQVSLMDFDSAPDANARATATKKLAAAVGEMRKFVETHPFLPFLENNPFKIKLTLRSTLSQALDAISRAAQL
;
A
#
# COMPACT_ATOMS: atom_id res chain seq x y z
N MET A 1 17.19 30.43 5.74
CA MET A 1 17.90 29.56 4.78
C MET A 1 16.87 29.01 3.81
N SER A 2 16.85 29.52 2.57
CA SER A 2 15.84 29.17 1.56
C SER A 2 16.13 27.80 0.97
N LYS A 3 15.14 26.90 0.97
CA LYS A 3 15.25 25.56 0.36
C LYS A 3 14.77 25.62 -1.09
N LEU A 4 15.55 25.02 -1.99
CA LEU A 4 15.23 24.92 -3.42
C LEU A 4 14.04 23.98 -3.63
N SER A 5 13.18 24.31 -4.59
CA SER A 5 12.02 23.48 -4.97
C SER A 5 12.43 22.30 -5.85
N ALA A 6 11.60 21.24 -5.88
CA ALA A 6 11.84 20.04 -6.70
C ALA A 6 12.08 20.37 -8.18
N LYS A 7 11.36 21.36 -8.72
CA LYS A 7 11.56 21.84 -10.11
C LYS A 7 12.93 22.48 -10.33
N GLN A 8 13.49 23.14 -9.31
CA GLN A 8 14.82 23.75 -9.38
C GLN A 8 15.92 22.70 -9.27
N VAL A 9 15.71 21.63 -8.49
CA VAL A 9 16.67 20.50 -8.40
C VAL A 9 16.75 19.75 -9.74
N THR A 10 15.60 19.40 -10.33
CA THR A 10 15.57 18.72 -11.64
C THR A 10 16.19 19.55 -12.76
N PHE A 11 16.03 20.87 -12.74
CA PHE A 11 16.69 21.77 -13.68
C PHE A 11 18.22 21.72 -13.55
N LEU A 12 18.75 21.74 -12.31
CA LEU A 12 20.19 21.74 -12.07
C LEU A 12 20.85 20.41 -12.48
N GLU A 13 20.21 19.29 -12.17
CA GLU A 13 20.72 17.95 -12.53
C GLU A 13 20.73 17.72 -14.04
N THR A 14 19.70 18.22 -14.75
CA THR A 14 19.56 17.98 -16.21
C THR A 14 20.49 18.87 -17.04
N TRP A 15 20.80 20.08 -16.58
CA TRP A 15 21.53 21.07 -17.40
C TRP A 15 23.00 21.27 -17.01
N LEU A 16 23.40 20.93 -15.78
CA LEU A 16 24.77 21.14 -15.31
C LEU A 16 25.54 19.83 -15.12
N ASP A 17 24.90 18.67 -15.30
CA ASP A 17 25.49 17.33 -15.08
C ASP A 17 26.19 17.20 -13.70
N VAL A 18 25.71 17.97 -12.72
CA VAL A 18 26.16 17.94 -11.33
C VAL A 18 25.20 17.07 -10.55
N SER A 19 25.66 15.88 -10.16
CA SER A 19 24.95 15.02 -9.21
C SER A 19 24.94 15.67 -7.83
N VAL A 20 23.79 16.15 -7.39
CA VAL A 20 23.59 16.54 -5.99
C VAL A 20 23.61 15.26 -5.16
N PRO A 21 24.50 15.10 -4.16
CA PRO A 21 24.45 13.93 -3.30
C PRO A 21 23.09 13.91 -2.62
N SER A 22 22.31 12.86 -2.87
CA SER A 22 20.99 12.59 -2.29
C SER A 22 21.08 12.44 -0.77
N GLN A 23 21.30 13.56 -0.08
CA GLN A 23 20.81 13.76 1.27
C GLN A 23 19.30 13.65 1.15
N GLY A 24 18.76 12.52 1.64
CA GLY A 24 17.39 12.09 1.46
C GLY A 24 16.44 13.28 1.36
N VAL A 25 15.71 13.32 0.24
CA VAL A 25 14.60 14.24 0.05
C VAL A 25 13.85 14.26 1.37
N PRO A 26 13.73 15.41 2.06
CA PRO A 26 12.98 15.43 3.30
C PRO A 26 11.60 14.94 2.91
N GLU A 27 11.21 13.78 3.48
CA GLU A 27 9.84 13.29 3.44
C GLU A 27 8.94 14.51 3.49
N GLN A 28 8.22 14.72 2.40
CA GLN A 28 7.17 15.70 2.36
C GLN A 28 6.16 15.20 3.38
N ARG A 29 6.33 15.61 4.65
CA ARG A 29 5.49 15.16 5.75
C ARG A 29 4.10 15.58 5.36
N ASP A 30 3.31 14.59 4.93
CA ASP A 30 1.91 14.78 4.66
C ASP A 30 1.27 15.47 5.87
N PRO A 31 0.31 16.37 5.64
CA PRO A 31 -0.26 17.16 6.72
C PRO A 31 -0.71 16.23 7.86
N PRO A 32 -0.39 16.60 9.12
CA PRO A 32 -0.66 15.74 10.27
C PRO A 32 -2.14 15.38 10.31
N GLY A 33 -2.44 14.08 10.19
CA GLY A 33 -3.81 13.55 10.23
C GLY A 33 -4.33 12.91 8.94
N LYS A 34 -3.49 12.77 7.89
CA LYS A 34 -3.80 11.97 6.70
C LYS A 34 -3.36 10.50 6.86
N LEU A 35 -4.24 9.58 6.49
CA LEU A 35 -4.03 8.14 6.65
C LEU A 35 -3.77 7.42 5.33
N LEU A 36 -4.16 8.02 4.20
CA LEU A 36 -3.88 7.50 2.87
C LEU A 36 -2.40 7.18 2.61
N PRO A 37 -1.42 8.00 3.04
CA PRO A 37 -0.01 7.72 2.80
C PRO A 37 0.45 6.41 3.47
N ILE A 38 0.04 6.17 4.72
CA ILE A 38 0.36 4.94 5.47
C ILE A 38 -0.12 3.71 4.71
N TRP A 39 -1.32 3.77 4.14
CA TRP A 39 -1.88 2.67 3.36
C TRP A 39 -1.22 2.52 1.99
N ARG A 40 -0.94 3.63 1.31
CA ARG A 40 -0.35 3.62 -0.03
C ARG A 40 0.99 2.90 -0.02
N ASP A 41 1.87 3.28 0.90
CA ASP A 41 3.22 2.73 0.94
C ASP A 41 3.19 1.21 1.21
N ALA A 42 2.34 0.75 2.14
CA ALA A 42 2.14 -0.67 2.38
C ALA A 42 1.49 -1.43 1.22
N LYS A 43 0.58 -0.77 0.49
CA LYS A 43 -0.06 -1.34 -0.71
C LYS A 43 0.95 -1.47 -1.86
N ASP A 44 1.84 -0.50 -2.01
CA ASP A 44 2.89 -0.53 -3.01
C ASP A 44 3.90 -1.65 -2.71
N ASP A 45 4.36 -1.78 -1.47
CA ASP A 45 5.20 -2.90 -1.01
C ASP A 45 4.53 -4.27 -1.24
N PHE A 46 3.23 -4.35 -0.98
CA PHE A 46 2.44 -5.55 -1.24
C PHE A 46 2.38 -5.85 -2.74
N ASN A 47 2.13 -4.84 -3.58
CA ASN A 47 2.08 -5.02 -5.04
C ASN A 47 3.44 -5.43 -5.62
N ASP A 48 4.53 -4.87 -5.13
CA ASP A 48 5.88 -5.20 -5.61
C ASP A 48 6.23 -6.66 -5.31
N GLN A 49 5.94 -7.12 -4.10
CA GLN A 49 6.08 -8.53 -3.71
C GLN A 49 5.22 -9.45 -4.60
N LEU A 50 4.00 -9.03 -4.93
CA LEU A 50 3.14 -9.80 -5.81
C LEU A 50 3.61 -9.80 -7.26
N ASN A 51 4.13 -8.67 -7.76
CA ASN A 51 4.67 -8.57 -9.10
C ASN A 51 5.90 -9.46 -9.26
N ALA A 52 6.76 -9.54 -8.23
CA ALA A 52 7.88 -10.48 -8.20
C ALA A 52 7.41 -11.94 -8.30
N LEU A 53 6.37 -12.31 -7.55
CA LEU A 53 5.78 -13.64 -7.63
C LEU A 53 5.14 -13.89 -9.01
N GLN A 54 4.36 -12.95 -9.53
CA GLN A 54 3.72 -13.08 -10.85
C GLN A 54 4.74 -13.20 -11.97
N GLY A 55 5.83 -12.43 -11.94
CA GLY A 55 6.93 -12.54 -12.89
C GLY A 55 7.53 -13.95 -12.88
N PHE A 56 7.75 -14.52 -11.69
CA PHE A 56 8.22 -15.90 -11.55
C PHE A 56 7.20 -16.91 -12.08
N LEU A 57 5.93 -16.78 -11.72
CA LEU A 57 4.86 -17.66 -12.19
C LEU A 57 4.71 -17.62 -13.71
N LYS A 58 4.81 -16.44 -14.34
CA LYS A 58 4.79 -16.30 -15.80
C LYS A 58 5.99 -16.96 -16.48
N SER A 59 7.17 -16.93 -15.83
CA SER A 59 8.37 -17.60 -16.33
C SER A 59 8.33 -19.13 -16.25
N SER A 60 7.48 -19.70 -15.38
CA SER A 60 7.43 -21.14 -15.11
C SER A 60 6.74 -21.98 -16.21
N ASN A 61 6.26 -21.35 -17.29
CA ASN A 61 5.62 -21.96 -18.47
C ASN A 61 4.45 -22.94 -18.18
N MET A 62 3.92 -22.92 -16.96
CA MET A 62 2.77 -23.75 -16.55
C MET A 62 1.46 -22.97 -16.75
N PRO A 63 0.52 -23.45 -17.58
CA PRO A 63 -0.71 -22.71 -17.93
C PRO A 63 -1.57 -22.29 -16.74
N LEU A 64 -1.54 -23.06 -15.65
CA LEU A 64 -2.31 -22.79 -14.44
C LEU A 64 -1.74 -21.60 -13.65
N PHE A 65 -0.41 -21.44 -13.63
CA PHE A 65 0.25 -20.33 -12.94
C PHE A 65 0.11 -19.01 -13.69
N VAL A 66 0.05 -19.05 -15.02
CA VAL A 66 -0.27 -17.88 -15.85
C VAL A 66 -1.68 -17.39 -15.57
N ARG A 67 -2.68 -18.28 -15.50
CA ARG A 67 -4.08 -17.91 -15.18
C ARG A 67 -4.23 -17.29 -13.79
N VAL A 68 -3.51 -17.79 -12.79
CA VAL A 68 -3.54 -17.23 -11.43
C VAL A 68 -2.85 -15.86 -11.40
N ALA A 69 -1.76 -15.69 -12.14
CA ALA A 69 -1.10 -14.39 -12.28
C ALA A 69 -1.99 -13.35 -12.99
N ASP A 70 -2.75 -13.75 -14.01
CA ASP A 70 -3.58 -12.84 -14.80
C ASP A 70 -4.93 -12.49 -14.15
N ALA A 71 -5.49 -13.35 -13.29
CA ALA A 71 -6.71 -13.04 -12.55
C ALA A 71 -6.55 -11.84 -11.59
N GLY A 72 -5.30 -11.53 -11.21
CA GLY A 72 -4.95 -10.43 -10.32
C GLY A 72 -5.41 -10.66 -8.87
N LEU A 73 -4.61 -10.19 -7.90
CA LEU A 73 -4.97 -10.37 -6.49
C LEU A 73 -6.16 -9.53 -6.03
N ASN A 74 -6.60 -8.51 -6.78
CA ASN A 74 -7.86 -7.84 -6.47
C ASN A 74 -9.06 -8.81 -6.47
N SER A 75 -9.05 -9.78 -7.39
CA SER A 75 -10.05 -10.86 -7.43
C SER A 75 -9.97 -11.74 -6.18
N VAL A 76 -8.76 -11.96 -5.64
CA VAL A 76 -8.53 -12.72 -4.40
C VAL A 76 -8.95 -11.93 -3.16
N THR A 77 -8.71 -10.61 -3.16
CA THR A 77 -9.09 -9.75 -2.03
C THR A 77 -10.56 -9.32 -2.04
N GLU A 78 -11.36 -9.76 -3.02
CA GLU A 78 -12.78 -9.42 -3.14
C GLU A 78 -13.06 -7.90 -3.04
N ASN A 79 -12.25 -7.08 -3.71
CA ASN A 79 -12.32 -5.61 -3.68
C ASN A 79 -12.10 -4.95 -2.30
N LYS A 80 -11.68 -5.69 -1.26
CA LYS A 80 -11.43 -5.12 0.08
C LYS A 80 -10.33 -4.06 0.05
N LEU A 81 -9.33 -4.20 -0.83
CA LEU A 81 -8.26 -3.20 -1.03
C LEU A 81 -8.83 -1.86 -1.52
N VAL A 82 -9.83 -1.92 -2.41
CA VAL A 82 -10.52 -0.75 -2.95
C VAL A 82 -11.41 -0.13 -1.89
N SER A 83 -12.19 -0.93 -1.16
CA SER A 83 -13.06 -0.47 -0.07
C SER A 83 -12.27 0.28 1.02
N LEU A 84 -11.12 -0.25 1.43
CA LEU A 84 -10.23 0.39 2.40
C LEU A 84 -9.66 1.71 1.86
N GLN A 85 -9.19 1.71 0.60
CA GLN A 85 -8.66 2.93 -0.01
C GLN A 85 -9.71 4.04 -0.12
N VAL A 86 -10.94 3.70 -0.50
CA VAL A 86 -12.06 4.67 -0.56
C VAL A 86 -12.38 5.19 0.84
N SER A 87 -12.45 4.32 1.84
CA SER A 87 -12.75 4.73 3.22
C SER A 87 -11.68 5.66 3.82
N LEU A 88 -10.41 5.44 3.48
CA LEU A 88 -9.31 6.34 3.84
C LEU A 88 -9.41 7.70 3.15
N MET A 89 -9.80 7.71 1.87
CA MET A 89 -10.03 8.95 1.12
C MET A 89 -11.20 9.76 1.69
N ASP A 90 -12.30 9.09 2.02
CA ASP A 90 -13.46 9.69 2.68
C ASP A 90 -13.05 10.31 4.03
N PHE A 91 -12.21 9.61 4.81
CA PHE A 91 -11.73 10.10 6.10
C PHE A 91 -10.82 11.32 5.95
N ASP A 92 -9.86 11.28 5.03
CA ASP A 92 -8.89 12.36 4.80
C ASP A 92 -9.52 13.59 4.15
N SER A 93 -10.63 13.42 3.43
CA SER A 93 -11.33 14.51 2.72
C SER A 93 -12.53 15.08 3.49
N ALA A 94 -12.84 14.55 4.68
CA ALA A 94 -13.99 14.99 5.47
C ALA A 94 -13.86 16.48 5.88
N PRO A 95 -14.84 17.34 5.51
CA PRO A 95 -14.74 18.78 5.71
C PRO A 95 -15.01 19.25 7.15
N ASP A 96 -15.72 18.44 7.94
CA ASP A 96 -16.14 18.77 9.30
C ASP A 96 -16.17 17.55 10.23
N ALA A 97 -16.40 17.78 11.53
CA ALA A 97 -16.36 16.75 12.55
C ALA A 97 -17.45 15.67 12.40
N ASN A 98 -18.64 16.02 11.89
CA ASN A 98 -19.73 15.06 11.70
C ASN A 98 -19.45 14.16 10.48
N ALA A 99 -18.94 14.74 9.40
CA ALA A 99 -18.45 14.01 8.24
C ALA A 99 -17.28 13.09 8.62
N ARG A 100 -16.33 13.59 9.43
CA ARG A 100 -15.19 12.82 9.95
C ARG A 100 -15.67 11.63 10.77
N ALA A 101 -16.61 11.82 11.70
CA ALA A 101 -17.17 10.73 12.52
C ALA A 101 -17.87 9.65 11.68
N THR A 102 -18.56 10.03 10.60
CA THR A 102 -19.18 9.09 9.67
C THR A 102 -18.13 8.32 8.88
N ALA A 103 -17.09 9.01 8.39
CA ALA A 103 -15.97 8.39 7.70
C ALA A 103 -15.16 7.46 8.61
N THR A 104 -14.97 7.80 9.90
CA THR A 104 -14.33 6.92 10.89
C THR A 104 -15.05 5.59 11.01
N LYS A 105 -16.39 5.58 11.05
CA LYS A 105 -17.17 4.33 11.13
C LYS A 105 -17.00 3.46 9.89
N LYS A 106 -17.02 4.06 8.69
CA LYS A 106 -16.76 3.35 7.43
C LYS A 106 -15.35 2.77 7.40
N LEU A 107 -14.36 3.57 7.82
CA LEU A 107 -12.97 3.16 7.91
C LEU A 107 -12.78 2.01 8.91
N ALA A 108 -13.41 2.07 10.08
CA ALA A 108 -13.40 0.98 11.07
C ALA A 108 -13.92 -0.34 10.46
N ALA A 109 -15.04 -0.29 9.74
CA ALA A 109 -15.59 -1.46 9.06
C ALA A 109 -14.63 -2.01 8.01
N ALA A 110 -14.09 -1.15 7.13
CA ALA A 110 -13.15 -1.57 6.08
C ALA A 110 -11.84 -2.14 6.65
N VAL A 111 -11.31 -1.56 7.73
CA VAL A 111 -10.14 -2.09 8.44
C VAL A 111 -10.44 -3.45 9.06
N GLY A 112 -11.62 -3.62 9.67
CA GLY A 112 -12.04 -4.90 10.25
C GLY A 112 -12.19 -6.00 9.19
N GLU A 113 -12.80 -5.69 8.05
CA GLU A 113 -12.93 -6.63 6.93
C GLU A 113 -11.57 -7.03 6.35
N MET A 114 -10.67 -6.06 6.16
CA MET A 114 -9.32 -6.33 5.67
C MET A 114 -8.53 -7.17 6.67
N ARG A 115 -8.62 -6.87 7.98
CA ARG A 115 -7.95 -7.65 9.02
C ARG A 115 -8.43 -9.10 9.01
N LYS A 116 -9.75 -9.31 8.95
CA LYS A 116 -10.34 -10.65 8.83
C LYS A 116 -9.83 -11.38 7.59
N PHE A 117 -9.72 -10.70 6.45
CA PHE A 117 -9.13 -11.28 5.24
C PHE A 117 -7.68 -11.71 5.47
N VAL A 118 -6.84 -10.83 6.03
CA VAL A 118 -5.42 -11.11 6.28
C VAL A 118 -5.24 -12.31 7.23
N GLU A 119 -6.11 -12.45 8.23
CA GLU A 119 -6.00 -13.51 9.24
C GLU A 119 -6.58 -14.86 8.79
N THR A 120 -7.68 -14.84 8.06
CA THR A 120 -8.46 -16.06 7.76
C THR A 120 -8.27 -16.60 6.35
N HIS A 121 -7.81 -15.78 5.41
CA HIS A 121 -7.84 -16.19 4.01
C HIS A 121 -6.79 -17.28 3.73
N PRO A 122 -7.20 -18.48 3.29
CA PRO A 122 -6.32 -19.63 3.19
C PRO A 122 -5.21 -19.45 2.15
N PHE A 123 -5.41 -18.55 1.18
CA PHE A 123 -4.44 -18.29 0.11
C PHE A 123 -3.15 -17.60 0.60
N LEU A 124 -3.23 -16.72 1.61
CA LEU A 124 -2.06 -15.93 2.04
C LEU A 124 -0.93 -16.82 2.59
N PRO A 125 -1.20 -17.82 3.47
CA PRO A 125 -0.18 -18.80 3.86
C PRO A 125 0.44 -19.58 2.71
N PHE A 126 -0.31 -19.88 1.63
CA PHE A 126 0.23 -20.57 0.46
C PHE A 126 1.15 -19.67 -0.38
N LEU A 127 0.86 -18.37 -0.44
CA LEU A 127 1.74 -17.40 -1.07
C LEU A 127 3.04 -17.23 -0.29
N GLU A 128 2.96 -17.07 1.04
CA GLU A 128 4.13 -16.87 1.88
C GLU A 128 5.00 -18.13 1.98
N ASN A 129 4.38 -19.31 2.08
CA ASN A 129 5.06 -20.61 2.06
C ASN A 129 5.06 -21.22 0.65
N ASN A 130 5.55 -20.47 -0.32
CA ASN A 130 5.58 -20.94 -1.71
C ASN A 130 6.78 -21.88 -1.98
N PRO A 131 6.63 -22.83 -2.92
CA PRO A 131 7.70 -23.74 -3.32
C PRO A 131 8.83 -23.05 -4.10
N PHE A 132 8.63 -21.80 -4.53
CA PHE A 132 9.57 -21.04 -5.36
C PHE A 132 10.67 -20.36 -4.54
N LYS A 133 10.65 -20.51 -3.21
CA LYS A 133 11.62 -19.92 -2.28
C LYS A 133 11.64 -18.38 -2.33
N ILE A 134 10.60 -17.75 -2.86
CA ILE A 134 10.44 -16.30 -2.85
C ILE A 134 9.91 -15.92 -1.48
N LYS A 135 10.67 -15.12 -0.72
CA LYS A 135 10.22 -14.67 0.60
C LYS A 135 9.18 -13.57 0.41
N LEU A 136 7.93 -13.86 0.77
CA LEU A 136 6.85 -12.87 0.82
C LEU A 136 6.46 -12.63 2.27
N THR A 137 6.17 -11.38 2.62
CA THR A 137 5.80 -10.94 3.97
C THR A 137 4.44 -10.24 3.98
N LEU A 138 3.57 -10.63 3.04
CA LEU A 138 2.29 -9.99 2.72
C LEU A 138 1.43 -9.75 3.95
N ARG A 139 1.26 -10.76 4.82
CA ARG A 139 0.45 -10.64 6.03
C ARG A 139 1.03 -9.60 6.96
N SER A 140 2.33 -9.68 7.24
CA SER A 140 2.97 -8.75 8.18
C SER A 140 2.95 -7.31 7.67
N THR A 141 3.19 -7.09 6.37
CA THR A 141 3.12 -5.77 5.72
C THR A 141 1.72 -5.18 5.87
N LEU A 142 0.67 -5.95 5.54
CA LEU A 142 -0.71 -5.47 5.64
C LEU A 142 -1.15 -5.28 7.10
N SER A 143 -0.84 -6.21 8.01
CA SER A 143 -1.21 -6.08 9.43
C SER A 143 -0.58 -4.85 10.08
N GLN A 144 0.70 -4.58 9.82
CA GLN A 144 1.37 -3.40 10.36
C GLN A 144 0.74 -2.09 9.87
N ALA A 145 0.36 -2.03 8.59
CA ALA A 145 -0.32 -0.87 8.02
C ALA A 145 -1.71 -0.66 8.67
N LEU A 146 -2.48 -1.73 8.84
CA LEU A 146 -3.78 -1.68 9.50
C LEU A 146 -3.66 -1.24 10.96
N ASP A 147 -2.65 -1.71 11.70
CA ASP A 147 -2.37 -1.29 13.07
C ASP A 147 -2.01 0.21 13.14
N ALA A 148 -1.20 0.69 12.19
CA ALA A 148 -0.84 2.10 12.09
C ALA A 148 -2.05 2.99 11.79
N ILE A 149 -2.91 2.56 10.86
CA ILE A 149 -4.18 3.24 10.54
C ILE A 149 -5.10 3.27 11.75
N SER A 150 -5.34 2.12 12.40
CA SER A 150 -6.19 2.04 13.60
C SER A 150 -5.70 2.98 14.71
N ARG A 151 -4.40 3.01 14.96
CA ARG A 151 -3.82 3.89 15.99
C ARG A 151 -4.00 5.37 15.64
N ALA A 152 -3.77 5.75 14.38
CA ALA A 152 -3.85 7.13 13.93
C ALA A 152 -5.30 7.64 13.81
N ALA A 153 -6.25 6.76 13.45
CA ALA A 153 -7.68 7.05 13.40
C ALA A 153 -8.42 6.85 14.73
N GLN A 154 -7.76 6.28 15.75
CA GLN A 154 -8.36 5.91 17.04
C GLN A 154 -9.55 4.94 16.88
N LEU A 155 -9.36 3.91 16.05
CA LEU A 155 -10.34 2.84 15.79
C LEU A 155 -10.29 1.74 16.84
#